data_AF-A0A7V0JED9-F1
#
_entry.id   AF-A0A7V0JED9-F1
#
_cell.length_a   1.000
_cell.length_b   1.000
_cell.length_c   1.000
_cell.angle_alpha   90.00
_cell.angle_beta   90.00
_cell.angle_gamma   90.00
#
_symmetry.space_group_name_H-M   'P 1'
#
loop_
_entity.id
_entity.type
_entity.pdbx_description
1 polymer ?
#
loop_
_entity_poly.entity_id
_entity_poly.type
_entity_poly.pdbx_seq_one_letter_code
_entity_poly.pdbx_strand_id
1 'polypeptide(L)'
;MPKKILILDTGKEWGGGTNSLLEFLRRSDSSKYQFIVLFYHNVIKSDEYSIKSEVEKLGMQFMTLKRRSQPSAVKALKELGRTLLFFSKKLKRKFIFYIDYIFRIKN
;
A
#
# COMPACT_ATOMS: atom_id res chain seq x y z
N MET A 1 14.70 -17.64 -17.88
CA MET A 1 13.43 -16.95 -17.58
C MET A 1 13.70 -15.83 -16.58
N PRO A 2 13.17 -14.62 -16.79
CA PRO A 2 13.36 -13.52 -15.86
C PRO A 2 12.67 -13.80 -14.52
N LYS A 3 13.25 -13.31 -13.43
CA LYS A 3 12.66 -13.38 -12.09
C LYS A 3 11.54 -12.35 -11.98
N LYS A 4 10.34 -12.79 -11.59
CA LYS A 4 9.20 -11.90 -11.37
C LYS A 4 9.29 -11.26 -9.98
N ILE A 5 9.24 -9.93 -9.93
CA ILE A 5 9.32 -9.15 -8.69
C ILE A 5 8.10 -8.26 -8.59
N LEU A 6 7.38 -8.35 -7.46
CA LEU A 6 6.30 -7.44 -7.12
C LEU A 6 6.83 -6.36 -6.18
N ILE A 7 6.71 -5.11 -6.57
CA ILE A 7 7.01 -3.95 -5.72
C ILE A 7 5.70 -3.45 -5.13
N LEU A 8 5.64 -3.33 -3.81
CA LEU A 8 4.50 -2.80 -3.09
C LEU A 8 4.87 -1.48 -2.41
N ASP A 9 4.18 -0.41 -2.76
CA ASP A 9 4.29 0.89 -2.09
C ASP A 9 2.90 1.48 -1.82
N THR A 10 2.82 2.35 -0.81
CA THR A 10 1.66 3.22 -0.60
C THR A 10 1.42 4.17 -1.76
N GLY A 11 2.50 4.75 -2.32
CA GLY A 11 2.39 5.83 -3.30
C GLY A 11 1.64 7.04 -2.76
N LYS A 12 1.63 7.27 -1.45
CA LYS A 12 0.81 8.32 -0.81
C LYS A 12 1.18 9.73 -1.30
N GLU A 13 2.47 9.94 -1.62
CA GLU A 13 3.04 11.23 -2.00
C GLU A 13 4.06 11.02 -3.13
N TRP A 14 4.21 12.01 -4.01
CA TRP A 14 5.30 12.04 -4.97
C TRP A 14 6.50 12.77 -4.36
N GLY A 15 7.57 12.04 -4.08
CA GLY A 15 8.76 12.61 -3.45
C GLY A 15 10.03 11.84 -3.75
N GLY A 16 11.03 11.95 -2.88
CA GLY A 16 12.34 11.32 -3.05
C GLY A 16 12.27 9.81 -3.25
N GLY A 17 11.51 9.10 -2.41
CA GLY A 17 11.37 7.64 -2.50
C GLY A 17 10.80 7.17 -3.84
N THR A 18 9.73 7.81 -4.31
CA THR A 18 9.12 7.51 -5.61
C THR A 18 10.09 7.77 -6.77
N ASN A 19 10.84 8.88 -6.73
CA ASN A 19 11.83 9.19 -7.76
C ASN A 19 12.97 8.15 -7.78
N SER A 20 13.50 7.77 -6.62
CA SER A 20 14.54 6.75 -6.51
C SER A 20 14.07 5.39 -7.03
N LEU A 21 12.81 5.02 -6.75
CA LEU A 21 12.22 3.79 -7.26
C LEU A 21 12.11 3.82 -8.78
N LEU A 22 11.56 4.89 -9.36
CA LEU A 22 11.43 5.03 -10.82
C LEU A 22 12.80 4.98 -11.51
N GLU A 23 13.81 5.60 -10.91
CA GLU A 23 15.18 5.57 -11.45
C GLU A 23 15.81 4.17 -11.37
N PHE A 24 15.58 3.45 -10.28
CA PHE A 24 15.97 2.04 -10.17
C PHE A 24 15.30 1.19 -11.27
N LEU A 25 14.00 1.38 -11.46
CA LEU A 25 13.22 0.66 -12.48
C LEU A 25 13.74 0.95 -13.91
N ARG A 26 14.07 2.21 -14.22
CA ARG A 26 14.67 2.62 -15.51
C ARG A 26 15.99 1.90 -15.81
N ARG A 27 16.80 1.66 -14.79
CA ARG A 27 18.12 1.02 -14.93
C ARG A 27 18.06 -0.50 -14.79
N SER A 28 16.89 -1.06 -14.54
CA SER A 28 16.74 -2.47 -14.26
C SER A 28 16.88 -3.32 -15.53
N ASP A 29 17.55 -4.46 -15.40
CA ASP A 29 17.79 -5.38 -16.51
C ASP A 29 16.55 -6.25 -16.76
N SER A 30 15.79 -5.92 -17.82
CA SER A 30 14.55 -6.60 -18.20
C SER A 30 14.76 -8.06 -18.64
N SER A 31 15.99 -8.45 -19.02
CA SER A 31 16.32 -9.85 -19.33
C SER A 31 16.42 -10.72 -18.07
N LYS A 32 16.75 -10.09 -16.93
CA LYS A 32 16.91 -10.76 -15.63
C LYS A 32 15.67 -10.62 -14.75
N TYR A 33 14.97 -9.49 -14.83
CA TYR A 33 13.89 -9.15 -13.92
C TYR A 33 12.66 -8.63 -14.64
N GLN A 34 11.49 -9.12 -14.22
CA GLN A 34 10.20 -8.60 -14.64
C GLN A 34 9.50 -7.99 -13.42
N PHE A 35 9.41 -6.66 -13.39
CA PHE A 35 8.77 -5.94 -12.29
C PHE A 35 7.28 -5.74 -12.54
N ILE A 36 6.50 -5.92 -11.48
CA ILE A 36 5.10 -5.53 -11.38
C ILE A 36 5.03 -4.52 -10.23
N VAL A 37 4.44 -3.36 -10.49
CA VAL A 37 4.36 -2.26 -9.52
C VAL A 37 2.94 -2.19 -8.99
N LEU A 38 2.77 -2.47 -7.69
CA LEU A 38 1.48 -2.48 -7.00
C LEU A 38 1.42 -1.34 -5.99
N PHE A 39 0.58 -0.35 -6.26
CA PHE A 39 0.49 0.86 -5.45
C PHE A 39 -0.90 1.02 -4.82
N TYR A 40 -0.99 1.57 -3.62
CA TYR A 40 -2.30 1.90 -3.03
C TYR A 40 -2.91 3.18 -3.63
N HIS A 41 -2.07 4.15 -4.00
CA HIS A 41 -2.47 5.42 -4.58
C HIS A 41 -1.72 5.67 -5.90
N ASN A 42 -2.44 6.11 -6.93
CA ASN A 42 -1.83 6.66 -8.14
C ASN A 42 -1.72 8.17 -8.01
N VAL A 43 -0.63 8.67 -7.41
CA VAL A 43 -0.42 10.11 -7.27
C VAL A 43 -0.16 10.74 -8.63
N ILE A 44 -0.88 11.83 -8.90
CA ILE A 44 -0.76 12.66 -10.08
C ILE A 44 0.16 13.82 -9.70
N LYS A 45 1.26 13.98 -10.44
CA LYS A 45 2.22 15.07 -10.32
C LYS A 45 1.81 16.28 -11.17
N SER A 46 1.23 16.04 -12.34
CA SER A 46 0.62 17.03 -13.24
C SER A 46 -0.32 16.31 -14.22
N ASP A 47 -1.08 17.04 -15.04
CA ASP A 47 -2.19 16.52 -15.86
C ASP A 47 -1.88 15.23 -16.65
N GLU A 48 -0.62 15.00 -17.04
CA GLU A 48 -0.18 13.77 -17.74
C GLU A 48 0.83 12.90 -16.97
N TYR A 49 1.31 13.37 -15.81
CA TYR A 49 2.35 12.70 -15.03
C TYR A 49 1.75 12.02 -13.81
N SER A 50 1.71 10.70 -13.82
CA SER A 50 1.33 9.88 -12.68
C SER A 50 2.31 8.72 -12.53
N ILE A 51 2.31 8.09 -11.35
CA ILE A 51 3.22 6.96 -11.10
C ILE A 51 2.91 5.83 -12.08
N LYS A 52 1.61 5.61 -12.34
CA LYS A 52 1.12 4.70 -13.37
C LYS A 52 1.75 5.01 -14.73
N SER A 53 1.65 6.24 -15.22
CA SER A 53 2.13 6.58 -16.55
C SER A 53 3.65 6.43 -16.68
N GLU A 54 4.42 6.77 -15.64
CA GLU A 54 5.87 6.55 -15.66
C GLU A 54 6.25 5.07 -15.65
N VAL A 55 5.56 4.22 -14.87
CA VAL A 55 5.82 2.78 -14.85
C VAL A 55 5.45 2.12 -16.19
N GLU A 56 4.29 2.47 -16.74
CA GLU A 56 3.80 1.90 -18.00
C GLU A 56 4.67 2.33 -19.20
N LYS A 57 5.21 3.55 -19.21
CA LYS A 57 6.21 4.00 -20.21
C LYS A 57 7.47 3.12 -20.21
N LEU A 58 7.84 2.53 -19.08
CA LEU A 58 8.97 1.62 -18.97
C LEU A 58 8.63 0.18 -19.36
N GLY A 59 7.42 -0.07 -19.88
CA GLY A 59 6.95 -1.40 -20.28
C GLY A 59 6.59 -2.32 -19.11
N MET A 60 6.42 -1.77 -17.90
CA MET A 60 6.10 -2.53 -16.70
C MET A 60 4.61 -2.47 -16.37
N GLN A 61 4.10 -3.51 -15.73
CA GLN A 61 2.70 -3.56 -15.30
C GLN A 61 2.51 -2.73 -14.03
N PHE A 62 1.58 -1.77 -14.07
CA PHE A 62 1.10 -1.05 -12.90
C PHE A 62 -0.25 -1.59 -12.44
N MET A 63 -0.39 -1.83 -11.14
CA MET A 63 -1.61 -2.27 -10.49
C MET A 63 -1.95 -1.36 -9.33
N THR A 64 -3.23 -1.11 -9.11
CA THR A 64 -3.70 -0.40 -7.92
C THR A 64 -4.36 -1.36 -6.95
N LEU A 65 -3.91 -1.36 -5.69
CA LEU A 65 -4.57 -2.08 -4.62
C LEU A 65 -5.59 -1.16 -3.95
N LYS A 66 -6.86 -1.32 -4.32
CA LYS A 66 -7.95 -0.54 -3.70
C LYS A 66 -7.99 -0.80 -2.20
N ARG A 67 -7.69 0.23 -1.41
CA ARG A 67 -7.82 0.18 0.04
C ARG A 67 -9.27 0.43 0.42
N ARG A 68 -9.92 -0.56 1.02
CA ARG A 68 -11.25 -0.35 1.61
C ARG A 68 -11.12 0.56 2.82
N SER A 69 -11.94 1.60 2.88
CA SER A 69 -12.03 2.46 4.06
C SER A 69 -12.72 1.68 5.18
N GLN A 70 -12.18 1.76 6.41
CA GLN A 70 -12.88 1.22 7.57
C GLN A 70 -14.11 2.09 7.86
N PRO A 71 -15.30 1.51 8.11
CA PRO A 71 -16.46 2.26 8.59
C PRO A 71 -16.11 3.07 9.84
N SER A 72 -16.68 4.27 9.97
CA SER A 72 -16.48 5.14 11.15
C SER A 72 -16.88 4.45 12.45
N ALA A 73 -17.93 3.61 12.42
CA ALA A 73 -18.36 2.80 13.55
C ALA A 73 -17.25 1.87 14.09
N VAL A 74 -16.40 1.33 13.21
CA VAL A 74 -15.26 0.48 13.63
C VAL A 74 -14.20 1.28 14.37
N LYS A 75 -14.01 2.56 13.99
CA LYS A 75 -13.12 3.46 14.74
C LYS A 75 -13.66 3.70 16.15
N ALA A 76 -14.96 4.00 16.27
CA ALA A 76 -15.61 4.19 17.57
C ALA A 76 -15.51 2.93 18.45
N LEU A 77 -15.79 1.74 17.90
CA LEU A 77 -15.66 0.47 18.60
C LEU A 77 -14.24 0.22 19.10
N LYS A 78 -13.21 0.57 18.31
CA LYS A 78 -11.82 0.47 18.75
C LYS A 78 -11.54 1.39 19.93
N GLU A 79 -11.97 2.65 19.90
CA GLU A 79 -11.76 3.55 21.03
C GLU A 79 -12.50 3.09 22.29
N LEU A 80 -13.76 2.64 22.17
CA LEU A 80 -14.50 2.06 23.29
C LEU A 80 -13.77 0.86 23.89
N GLY A 81 -13.27 -0.06 23.05
CA GLY A 81 -12.48 -1.19 23.53
C GLY A 81 -11.16 -0.79 24.17
N ARG A 82 -10.49 0.27 23.70
CA ARG A 82 -9.28 0.80 24.35
C ARG A 82 -9.56 1.37 25.73
N THR A 83 -10.73 1.99 25.91
CA THR A 83 -11.17 2.58 27.18
C THR A 83 -11.66 1.50 28.14
N LEU A 84 -12.48 0.55 27.70
CA LEU A 84 -13.01 -0.52 28.57
C LEU A 84 -11.92 -1.51 28.99
N LEU A 85 -10.97 -1.83 28.12
CA LEU A 85 -9.87 -2.77 28.40
C LEU A 85 -8.61 -2.08 28.93
N PHE A 86 -8.73 -0.87 29.49
CA PHE A 86 -7.59 -0.08 29.97
C PHE A 86 -6.75 -0.82 31.03
N PHE A 87 -7.39 -1.66 31.84
CA PHE A 87 -6.77 -2.43 32.91
C PHE A 87 -5.89 -3.58 32.42
N SER A 88 -5.97 -3.98 31.14
CA SER A 88 -5.18 -5.10 30.61
C SER A 88 -4.62 -4.82 29.22
N LYS A 89 -3.31 -4.55 29.17
CA LYS A 89 -2.56 -4.37 27.91
C LYS A 89 -2.70 -5.58 26.97
N LYS A 90 -2.74 -6.79 27.51
CA LYS A 90 -2.86 -8.04 26.73
C LYS A 90 -4.24 -8.16 26.07
N LEU A 91 -5.31 -7.92 26.81
CA LEU A 91 -6.69 -7.94 26.28
C LEU A 91 -6.89 -6.82 25.26
N LYS A 92 -6.45 -5.60 25.57
CA LYS A 92 -6.49 -4.45 24.64
C LYS A 92 -5.80 -4.76 23.31
N ARG A 93 -4.58 -5.34 23.33
CA ARG A 93 -3.85 -5.69 22.09
C ARG A 93 -4.58 -6.76 21.28
N LYS A 94 -5.08 -7.82 21.94
CA LYS A 94 -5.84 -8.89 21.28
C LYS A 94 -7.12 -8.37 20.64
N PHE A 95 -7.88 -7.53 21.36
CA PHE A 95 -9.11 -6.93 20.86
C PHE A 95 -8.85 -6.06 19.61
N ILE A 96 -7.89 -5.14 19.68
CA ILE A 96 -7.56 -4.26 18.55
C ILE A 96 -7.09 -5.07 17.33
N PHE A 97 -6.23 -6.07 17.56
CA PHE A 97 -5.78 -6.96 16.50
C PHE A 97 -6.94 -7.71 15.83
N TYR A 98 -7.85 -8.28 16.63
CA TYR A 98 -8.99 -9.03 16.12
C TYR A 98 -9.93 -8.15 15.28
N ILE A 99 -10.24 -6.94 15.76
CA ILE A 99 -11.04 -5.97 15.01
C ILE A 99 -10.33 -5.58 13.70
N ASP A 100 -9.04 -5.26 13.73
CA ASP A 100 -8.32 -4.92 12.50
C ASP A 100 -8.20 -6.12 11.55
N TYR A 101 -8.06 -7.34 12.04
CA TYR A 101 -8.04 -8.54 11.21
C TYR A 101 -9.38 -8.74 10.48
N ILE A 102 -10.51 -8.67 11.19
CA ILE A 102 -11.84 -8.80 10.56
C ILE A 102 -12.06 -7.70 9.53
N PHE A 103 -11.88 -6.44 9.93
CA PHE A 103 -12.31 -5.29 9.13
C PHE A 103 -11.27 -4.80 8.10
N ARG A 104 -10.01 -5.23 8.16
CA ARG A 104 -8.97 -4.84 7.17
C ARG A 104 -8.48 -5.99 6.30
N ILE A 105 -8.55 -7.23 6.79
CA ILE A 105 -7.93 -8.38 6.12
C ILE A 105 -8.99 -9.35 5.64
N LYS A 106 -9.92 -9.77 6.50
CA LYS A 106 -10.89 -10.83 6.18
C LYS A 106 -12.08 -10.33 5.35
N ASN A 107 -12.58 -9.11 5.61
CA ASN A 107 -13.76 -8.54 4.94
C ASN A 107 -13.50 -8.01 3.54
#